data_AF-A0A6P3IV25-F1
#
_entry.id   AF-A0A6P3IV25-F1
#
_cell.length_a   1.000
_cell.length_b   1.000
_cell.length_c   1.000
_cell.angle_alpha   90.00
_cell.angle_beta   90.00
_cell.angle_gamma   90.00
#
_symmetry.space_group_name_H-M   'P 1'
#
loop_
_entity.id
_entity.type
_entity.pdbx_description
1 polymer ?
#
loop_
_entity_poly.entity_id
_entity_poly.type
_entity_poly.pdbx_seq_one_letter_code
_entity_poly.pdbx_strand_id
1 'polypeptide(L)'
;MNESRPPVYQHVPVAAGCPNSSESYLSLAMEVALMGMGQQRVMPEGLYAQDKVCRNEEQLLSRLQELQLDDELVQTLQKQCILLLEGGPFSGLGEVIHRESVP
;
A
#
# COMPACT_ATOMS: atom_id res chain seq x y z
N MET A 1 -27.20 6.95 -15.33
CA MET A 1 -25.86 6.44 -14.96
C MET A 1 -25.54 7.07 -13.62
N ASN A 2 -25.59 6.27 -12.55
CA ASN A 2 -25.31 6.75 -11.21
C ASN A 2 -23.78 6.83 -11.11
N GLU A 3 -23.21 8.02 -11.23
CA GLU A 3 -21.79 8.22 -10.91
C GLU A 3 -21.66 8.02 -9.40
N SER A 4 -21.38 6.76 -9.02
CA SER A 4 -21.10 6.37 -7.65
C SER A 4 -19.92 7.20 -7.19
N ARG A 5 -20.17 8.25 -6.40
CA ARG A 5 -19.11 9.10 -5.85
C ARG A 5 -18.08 8.20 -5.16
N PRO A 6 -16.78 8.46 -5.35
CA PRO A 6 -15.74 7.67 -4.70
C PRO A 6 -15.98 7.69 -3.18
N PRO A 7 -15.74 6.56 -2.48
CA PRO A 7 -15.95 6.48 -1.05
C PRO A 7 -15.07 7.51 -0.32
N VAL A 8 -15.67 8.29 0.57
CA VAL A 8 -14.94 9.24 1.40
C VAL A 8 -14.49 8.51 2.67
N TYR A 9 -13.21 8.21 2.74
CA TYR A 9 -12.60 7.56 3.91
C TYR A 9 -12.42 8.56 5.06
N GLN A 10 -12.48 8.07 6.30
CA GLN A 10 -12.38 8.88 7.50
C GLN A 10 -11.39 8.26 8.48
N HIS A 11 -10.69 9.13 9.20
CA HIS A 11 -9.77 8.73 10.26
C HIS A 11 -10.58 8.27 11.48
N VAL A 12 -10.44 6.98 11.82
CA VAL A 12 -10.98 6.41 13.06
C VAL A 12 -9.78 6.06 13.96
N PRO A 13 -9.70 6.61 15.19
CA PRO A 13 -8.57 6.37 16.06
C PRO A 13 -8.54 4.91 16.55
N VAL A 14 -7.34 4.34 16.64
CA VAL A 14 -7.13 2.92 16.99
C VAL A 14 -7.29 2.66 18.49
N ALA A 15 -6.81 3.59 19.33
CA ALA A 15 -6.97 3.56 20.79
C ALA A 15 -7.70 4.82 21.27
N ALA A 16 -8.87 4.64 21.89
CA ALA A 16 -9.61 5.75 22.49
C ALA A 16 -8.81 6.33 23.68
N GLY A 17 -8.32 7.58 23.56
CA GLY A 17 -7.75 8.34 24.68
C GLY A 17 -6.21 8.38 24.78
N CYS A 18 -5.46 7.92 23.77
CA CYS A 18 -4.01 8.09 23.75
C CYS A 18 -3.59 9.45 23.14
N PRO A 19 -2.74 10.25 23.81
CA PRO A 19 -2.30 11.56 23.31
C PRO A 19 -1.29 11.48 22.15
N ASN A 20 -0.73 10.30 21.85
CA ASN A 20 0.13 10.07 20.68
C ASN A 20 -0.73 9.76 19.43
N SER A 21 -1.65 10.68 19.15
CA SER A 21 -2.91 10.54 18.39
C SER A 21 -2.79 10.39 16.86
N SER A 22 -1.63 10.05 16.29
CA SER A 22 -1.47 9.99 14.82
C SER A 22 -1.78 8.63 14.19
N GLU A 23 -2.16 7.63 14.97
CA GLU A 23 -2.49 6.29 14.45
C GLU A 23 -4.00 6.12 14.29
N SER A 24 -4.47 6.26 13.05
CA SER A 24 -5.82 5.92 12.62
C SER A 24 -5.86 4.58 11.86
N TYR A 25 -7.02 3.92 11.85
CA TYR A 25 -7.21 2.72 11.03
C TYR A 25 -6.98 2.99 9.54
N LEU A 26 -7.24 4.21 9.06
CA LEU A 26 -7.01 4.59 7.67
C LEU A 26 -5.52 4.67 7.37
N SER A 27 -4.75 5.35 8.22
CA SER A 27 -3.29 5.43 8.11
C SER A 27 -2.63 4.05 8.23
N LEU A 28 -3.09 3.20 9.17
CA LEU A 28 -2.60 1.82 9.28
C LEU A 28 -2.94 0.98 8.04
N ALA A 29 -4.15 1.10 7.49
CA ALA A 29 -4.53 0.37 6.28
C ALA A 29 -3.66 0.80 5.09
N MET A 30 -3.37 2.09 4.96
CA MET A 30 -2.46 2.62 3.94
C MET A 30 -1.03 2.11 4.15
N GLU A 31 -0.52 2.12 5.38
CA GLU A 31 0.80 1.57 5.73
C GLU A 31 0.91 0.09 5.34
N VAL A 32 -0.06 -0.74 5.69
CA VAL A 32 -0.08 -2.16 5.32
C VAL A 32 -0.18 -2.37 3.81
N ALA A 33 -1.00 -1.58 3.12
CA ALA A 33 -1.11 -1.65 1.66
C ALA A 33 0.22 -1.29 0.99
N LEU A 34 0.90 -0.22 1.44
CA LEU A 34 2.19 0.21 0.91
C LEU A 34 3.31 -0.78 1.23
N MET A 35 3.34 -1.37 2.42
CA MET A 35 4.26 -2.47 2.73
C MET A 35 4.03 -3.66 1.79
N GLY A 36 2.78 -3.98 1.51
CA GLY A 36 2.43 -5.02 0.55
C GLY A 36 2.94 -4.72 -0.86
N MET A 37 2.60 -3.54 -1.40
CA MET A 37 2.99 -3.14 -2.75
C MET A 37 4.49 -2.93 -2.91
N GLY A 38 5.16 -2.48 -1.84
CA GLY A 38 6.59 -2.20 -1.83
C GLY A 38 7.46 -3.41 -1.52
N GLN A 39 6.91 -4.60 -1.29
CA GLN A 39 7.71 -5.80 -1.06
C GLN A 39 8.07 -6.48 -2.38
N GLN A 40 9.33 -6.88 -2.55
CA GLN A 40 9.73 -7.72 -3.68
C GLN A 40 9.27 -9.17 -3.45
N ARG A 41 8.62 -9.76 -4.46
CA ARG A 41 8.05 -11.11 -4.40
C ARG A 41 8.43 -11.90 -5.64
N VAL A 42 8.49 -13.22 -5.49
CA VAL A 42 8.59 -14.15 -6.62
C VAL A 42 7.21 -14.29 -7.26
N MET A 43 7.16 -14.27 -8.59
CA MET A 43 5.93 -14.57 -9.32
C MET A 43 5.47 -16.01 -9.00
N PRO A 44 4.20 -16.25 -8.65
CA PRO A 44 3.71 -17.60 -8.46
C PRO A 44 3.78 -18.41 -9.77
N GLU A 45 3.89 -19.72 -9.63
CA GLU A 45 3.88 -20.64 -10.77
C GLU A 45 2.46 -20.79 -11.36
N GLY A 46 2.39 -20.85 -12.69
CA GLY A 46 1.17 -21.12 -13.43
C GLY A 46 0.35 -19.86 -13.78
N LEU A 47 -0.10 -19.79 -15.04
CA LEU A 47 -0.76 -18.61 -15.61
C LEU A 47 -1.95 -18.10 -14.80
N TYR A 48 -2.74 -19.00 -14.20
CA TYR A 48 -3.88 -18.61 -13.38
C TYR A 48 -3.46 -17.90 -12.08
N ALA A 49 -2.43 -18.41 -11.40
CA ALA A 49 -1.94 -17.79 -10.17
C ALA A 49 -1.30 -16.43 -10.46
N GLN A 50 -0.62 -16.31 -11.61
CA GLN A 50 -0.03 -15.06 -12.09
C GLN A 50 -1.11 -14.02 -12.37
N ASP A 51 -2.10 -14.33 -13.21
CA ASP A 51 -3.24 -13.43 -13.51
C ASP A 51 -3.98 -13.03 -12.23
N LYS A 52 -4.15 -13.95 -11.28
CA LYS A 52 -4.77 -13.65 -9.99
C LYS A 52 -3.95 -12.64 -9.17
N VAL A 53 -2.63 -12.78 -9.11
CA VAL A 53 -1.77 -11.83 -8.38
C VAL A 53 -1.75 -10.47 -9.06
N CYS A 54 -1.59 -10.42 -10.39
CA CYS A 54 -1.62 -9.17 -11.15
C CYS A 54 -2.94 -8.41 -10.94
N ARG A 55 -4.09 -9.09 -11.07
CA ARG A 55 -5.40 -8.46 -10.83
C ARG A 55 -5.58 -7.95 -9.39
N ASN A 56 -5.05 -8.69 -8.41
CA ASN A 56 -5.11 -8.25 -7.03
C ASN A 56 -4.28 -6.99 -6.79
N GLU A 57 -3.09 -6.90 -7.38
CA GLU A 57 -2.25 -5.70 -7.33
C GLU A 57 -2.90 -4.51 -8.04
N GLU A 58 -3.46 -4.72 -9.24
CA GLU A 58 -4.22 -3.69 -9.97
C GLU A 58 -5.40 -3.16 -9.16
N GLN A 59 -6.15 -4.05 -8.51
CA GLN A 59 -7.27 -3.67 -7.65
C GLN A 59 -6.81 -2.85 -6.44
N LEU A 60 -5.71 -3.25 -5.78
CA LEU A 60 -5.17 -2.52 -4.64
C LEU A 60 -4.64 -1.14 -5.06
N LEU A 61 -3.94 -1.05 -6.18
CA LEU A 61 -3.49 0.21 -6.77
C LEU A 61 -4.65 1.14 -7.08
N SER A 62 -5.72 0.63 -7.71
CA SER A 62 -6.92 1.41 -7.98
C SER A 62 -7.53 1.98 -6.69
N ARG A 63 -7.57 1.18 -5.61
CA ARG A 63 -8.08 1.64 -4.31
C ARG A 63 -7.20 2.72 -3.69
N LEU A 64 -5.89 2.57 -3.76
CA LEU A 64 -4.95 3.57 -3.26
C LEU A 64 -5.04 4.90 -4.03
N GLN A 65 -5.28 4.84 -5.35
CA GLN A 65 -5.46 6.04 -6.19
C GLN A 65 -6.78 6.78 -5.93
N GLU A 66 -7.81 6.09 -5.43
CA GLU A 66 -9.08 6.71 -5.04
C GLU A 66 -8.99 7.46 -3.70
N LEU A 67 -7.94 7.24 -2.90
CA LEU A 67 -7.76 7.90 -1.61
C LEU A 67 -7.48 9.39 -1.79
N GLN A 68 -8.21 10.21 -1.04
CA GLN A 68 -7.87 11.62 -0.87
C GLN A 68 -6.79 11.74 0.19
N LEU A 69 -5.60 12.18 -0.21
CA LEU A 69 -4.47 12.35 0.69
C LEU A 69 -4.64 13.65 1.51
N ASP A 70 -4.68 13.51 2.83
CA ASP A 70 -4.53 14.60 3.78
C ASP A 70 -3.14 14.59 4.41
N ASP A 71 -2.87 15.51 5.33
CA ASP A 71 -1.54 15.65 5.94
C ASP A 71 -1.09 14.39 6.71
N GLU A 72 -2.02 13.62 7.31
CA GLU A 72 -1.70 12.40 8.05
C GLU A 72 -1.34 11.25 7.08
N LEU A 73 -2.09 11.10 5.99
CA LEU A 73 -1.81 10.11 4.95
C LEU A 73 -0.53 10.44 4.16
N VAL A 74 -0.25 11.72 3.91
CA VAL A 74 1.02 12.14 3.28
C VAL A 74 2.22 11.82 4.18
N GLN A 75 2.12 12.07 5.48
CA GLN A 75 3.17 11.68 6.44
C GLN A 75 3.36 10.16 6.48
N THR A 76 2.25 9.41 6.49
CA THR A 76 2.28 7.94 6.43
C THR A 76 2.97 7.45 5.15
N LEU A 77 2.61 8.01 3.99
CA LEU A 77 3.24 7.70 2.71
C LEU A 77 4.75 7.98 2.74
N GLN A 78 5.15 9.16 3.21
CA GLN A 78 6.55 9.55 3.29
C GLN A 78 7.35 8.59 4.18
N LYS A 79 6.83 8.25 5.35
CA LYS A 79 7.42 7.26 6.27
C LYS A 79 7.62 5.92 5.55
N GLN A 80 6.58 5.40 4.87
CA GLN A 80 6.67 4.13 4.16
C GLN A 80 7.65 4.18 2.99
N CYS A 81 7.66 5.26 2.21
CA CYS A 81 8.62 5.43 1.12
C CYS A 81 10.07 5.42 1.62
N ILE A 82 10.36 6.09 2.74
CA ILE A 82 11.70 6.05 3.35
C ILE A 82 12.06 4.62 3.75
N LEU A 83 11.16 3.92 4.47
CA LEU A 83 11.39 2.53 4.88
C LEU A 83 11.62 1.59 3.70
N LEU A 84 10.90 1.80 2.59
CA LEU A 84 11.09 1.03 1.37
C LEU A 84 12.43 1.37 0.70
N LEU A 85 12.83 2.64 0.64
CA LEU A 85 14.15 3.01 0.10
C LEU A 85 15.30 2.44 0.94
N GLU A 86 15.13 2.37 2.26
CA GLU A 86 16.10 1.81 3.20
C GLU A 86 16.01 0.27 3.32
N GLY A 87 14.95 -0.34 2.77
CA GLY A 87 14.63 -1.77 2.93
C GLY A 87 15.54 -2.74 2.15
N GLY A 88 16.54 -2.23 1.42
CA GLY A 88 17.55 -3.04 0.73
C GLY A 88 16.96 -4.02 -0.29
N PRO A 89 17.50 -5.24 -0.44
CA PRO A 89 17.14 -6.18 -1.51
C PRO A 89 15.75 -6.81 -1.37
N PHE A 90 15.03 -6.58 -0.26
CA PHE A 90 13.67 -7.08 -0.08
C PHE A 90 12.60 -6.02 -0.40
N SER A 91 13.04 -4.78 -0.62
CA SER A 91 12.18 -3.70 -1.08
C SER A 91 12.06 -3.70 -2.60
N GLY A 92 10.84 -3.56 -3.08
CA GLY A 92 10.51 -3.29 -4.48
C GLY A 92 10.94 -1.90 -4.97
N LEU A 93 11.40 -1.02 -4.06
CA LEU A 93 12.04 0.26 -4.41
C LEU A 93 13.58 0.20 -4.37
N GLY A 94 14.16 -0.97 -4.04
CA GLY A 94 15.58 -1.16 -3.75
C GLY A 94 16.50 -1.50 -4.94
N GLU A 95 17.79 -1.59 -4.63
CA GLU A 95 18.97 -1.64 -5.52
C GLU A 95 19.07 -2.84 -6.48
N VAL A 96 18.28 -3.91 -6.31
CA VAL A 96 18.38 -5.15 -7.09
C VAL A 96 17.00 -5.74 -7.39
N ILE A 97 16.78 -6.15 -8.64
CA ILE A 97 15.60 -6.89 -9.07
C ILE A 97 15.88 -8.39 -8.93
N HIS A 98 15.05 -9.13 -8.18
CA HIS A 98 15.16 -10.58 -8.08
C HIS A 98 14.98 -11.20 -9.47
N ARG A 99 15.80 -12.19 -9.83
CA ARG A 99 15.80 -12.77 -11.19
C ARG A 99 14.47 -13.38 -11.61
N GLU A 100 13.63 -13.72 -10.64
CA GLU A 100 12.31 -14.32 -10.81
C GLU A 100 11.18 -13.31 -10.57
N SER A 101 11.50 -12.04 -10.36
CA SER A 101 10.52 -10.97 -10.42
C SER A 101 10.10 -10.74 -11.86
N VAL A 102 8.80 -10.70 -12.10
CA VAL A 102 8.25 -10.27 -13.39
C VAL A 102 8.12 -8.75 -13.43
N PRO A 103 8.26 -8.12 -14.62
CA PRO A 103 8.05 -6.70 -14.83
C PRO A 103 6.59 -6.26 -14.71
#